data_AF-A0A6A2XUF8-F1
#
_entry.id   AF-A0A6A2XUF8-F1
#
_cell.length_a   1.000
_cell.length_b   1.000
_cell.length_c   1.000
_cell.angle_alpha   90.00
_cell.angle_beta   90.00
_cell.angle_gamma   90.00
#
_symmetry.space_group_name_H-M   'P 1'
#
loop_
_entity.id
_entity.type
_entity.pdbx_description
1 polymer ?
#
loop_
_entity_poly.entity_id
_entity_poly.type
_entity_poly.pdbx_seq_one_letter_code
_entity_poly.pdbx_strand_id
1 'polypeptide(L)'
;MILDRLRICYPAKELVPMELVQAREVKVFPARWKIIISKLEQIASLLSDLSSHPFFSKNALCKEQLQAVSETLNGAIELADSCLKEKFEGKLKMQSDIDALLGKLNMNLRDIRLLIKTSVLDEATLPLSSVCSSSEFGTAAHSHIKEVLAWLQIEHLESKHKAVDILIQVVKVDEKSVLSVMGRSNVTALVRLLAATSPRIREKARTVICSLAESGNCKSWLVSESVLPPLIRLIESDSMFGREKETISLQRLLMTEETTRAIVEHGGILPLLEICHIGDYVSHAKAACTLRNIPTVPKIRQILAKEGIIKGMINLLGYEILLGSKE
;
A
#
# COMPACT_ATOMS: atom_id res chain seq x y z
N MET A 1 29.50 5.45 15.54
CA MET A 1 29.12 4.49 14.48
C MET A 1 29.00 3.05 14.98
N ILE A 2 29.96 2.50 15.75
CA ILE A 2 29.89 1.13 16.31
C ILE A 2 28.93 1.04 17.51
N LEU A 3 28.89 2.07 18.36
CA LEU A 3 28.03 2.13 19.54
C LEU A 3 26.52 2.19 19.19
N ASP A 4 26.13 2.88 18.13
CA ASP A 4 24.73 2.88 17.66
C ASP A 4 24.33 1.53 17.06
N ARG A 5 25.24 0.87 16.32
CA ARG A 5 24.97 -0.49 15.80
C ARG A 5 24.77 -1.51 16.90
N LEU A 6 25.55 -1.40 17.97
CA LEU A 6 25.40 -2.23 19.15
C LEU A 6 24.06 -1.96 19.82
N ARG A 7 23.70 -0.70 20.09
CA ARG A 7 22.47 -0.33 20.82
C ARG A 7 21.16 -0.74 20.13
N ILE A 8 21.13 -0.78 18.79
CA ILE A 8 19.92 -1.13 18.02
C ILE A 8 19.82 -2.65 17.84
N CYS A 9 20.93 -3.35 17.58
CA CYS A 9 20.94 -4.82 17.44
C CYS A 9 20.92 -5.58 18.76
N TYR A 10 21.29 -4.94 19.89
CA TYR A 10 21.46 -5.58 21.20
C TYR A 10 20.24 -6.40 21.63
N PRO A 11 19.00 -5.87 21.58
CA PRO A 11 17.84 -6.60 22.08
C PRO A 11 17.57 -7.85 21.25
N ALA A 12 17.53 -7.72 19.91
CA ALA A 12 17.24 -8.85 19.04
C ALA A 12 18.35 -9.91 19.04
N LYS A 13 19.63 -9.53 19.20
CA LYS A 13 20.74 -10.49 19.24
C LYS A 13 20.85 -11.25 20.56
N GLU A 14 20.43 -10.68 21.70
CA GLU A 14 20.38 -11.39 22.98
C GLU A 14 19.09 -12.20 23.15
N LEU A 15 17.96 -11.73 22.62
CA LEU A 15 16.67 -12.42 22.73
C LEU A 15 16.62 -13.71 21.91
N VAL A 16 17.28 -13.76 20.74
CA VAL A 16 17.29 -14.98 19.89
C VAL A 16 17.91 -16.19 20.59
N PRO A 17 19.10 -16.12 21.23
CA PRO A 17 19.64 -17.20 22.04
C PRO A 17 18.74 -17.60 23.22
N MET A 18 18.13 -16.63 23.91
CA MET A 18 17.24 -16.91 25.05
C MET A 18 15.97 -17.65 24.62
N GLU A 19 15.33 -17.20 23.54
CA GLU A 19 14.15 -17.87 22.97
C GLU A 19 14.50 -19.27 22.44
N LEU A 20 15.65 -19.43 21.78
CA LEU A 20 16.10 -20.75 21.29
C LEU A 20 16.28 -21.75 22.43
N VAL A 21 16.76 -21.31 23.61
CA VAL A 21 16.87 -22.16 24.79
C VAL A 21 15.48 -22.57 25.29
N GLN A 22 14.58 -21.60 25.48
CA GLN A 22 13.22 -21.89 25.98
C GLN A 22 12.38 -22.72 25.00
N ALA A 23 12.44 -22.43 23.70
CA ALA A 23 11.73 -23.17 22.66
C ALA A 23 12.20 -24.63 22.56
N ARG A 24 13.47 -24.92 22.88
CA ARG A 24 14.01 -26.29 22.92
C ARG A 24 13.56 -27.09 24.14
N GLU A 25 13.15 -26.43 25.22
CA GLU A 25 12.66 -27.06 26.44
C GLU A 25 11.15 -27.39 26.37
N VAL A 26 10.40 -26.76 25.46
CA VAL A 26 8.96 -26.99 25.31
C VAL A 26 8.67 -28.40 24.76
N LYS A 27 7.98 -29.22 25.57
CA LYS A 27 7.58 -30.59 25.19
C LYS A 27 6.20 -30.66 24.51
N VAL A 28 5.41 -29.59 24.57
CA VAL A 28 4.06 -29.52 24.00
C VAL A 28 4.13 -28.97 22.57
N PHE A 29 3.44 -29.59 21.61
CA PHE A 29 3.47 -29.23 20.18
C PHE A 29 4.88 -29.28 19.52
N PRO A 30 5.64 -30.39 19.66
CA PRO A 30 7.06 -30.46 19.27
C PRO A 30 7.29 -30.20 17.77
N ALA A 31 6.37 -30.61 16.91
CA ALA A 31 6.48 -30.37 15.47
C ALA A 31 6.45 -28.88 15.10
N ARG A 32 5.61 -28.09 15.79
CA ARG A 32 5.44 -26.65 15.53
C ARG A 32 6.62 -25.85 16.10
N TRP A 33 7.05 -26.18 17.32
CA TRP A 33 8.23 -25.57 17.93
C TRP A 33 9.53 -25.89 17.18
N LYS A 34 9.66 -27.08 16.59
CA LYS A 34 10.79 -27.40 15.69
C LYS A 34 10.84 -26.47 14.47
N ILE A 35 9.69 -26.11 13.90
CA ILE A 35 9.62 -25.15 12.79
C ILE A 35 10.01 -23.75 13.30
N ILE A 36 9.47 -23.32 14.45
CA ILE A 36 9.81 -22.03 15.06
C ILE A 36 11.32 -21.92 15.29
N ILE A 37 11.95 -22.93 15.91
CA ILE A 37 13.41 -22.98 16.13
C ILE A 37 14.18 -22.79 14.82
N SER A 38 13.83 -23.52 13.76
CA SER A 38 14.48 -23.38 12.45
C SER A 38 14.31 -21.97 11.86
N LYS A 39 13.19 -21.30 12.12
CA LYS A 39 12.93 -19.94 11.65
C LYS A 39 13.69 -18.91 12.46
N LEU A 40 13.83 -19.09 13.78
CA LEU A 40 14.66 -18.26 14.65
C LEU A 40 16.13 -18.35 14.26
N GLU A 41 16.63 -19.55 13.96
CA GLU A 41 17.99 -19.76 13.47
C GLU A 41 18.24 -19.01 12.15
N GLN A 42 17.26 -19.02 11.23
CA GLN A 42 17.32 -18.22 10.00
C GLN A 42 17.26 -16.71 10.25
N ILE A 43 16.47 -16.24 11.23
CA ILE A 43 16.46 -14.82 11.61
C ILE A 43 17.83 -14.45 12.18
N ALA A 44 18.43 -15.30 13.02
CA ALA A 44 19.74 -15.08 13.61
C ALA A 44 20.85 -14.90 12.56
N SER A 45 20.86 -15.77 11.54
CA SER A 45 21.83 -15.70 10.45
C SER A 45 21.64 -14.42 9.63
N LEU A 46 20.40 -14.12 9.24
CA LEU A 46 20.09 -12.93 8.44
C LEU A 46 20.34 -11.62 9.20
N LEU A 47 20.09 -11.56 10.51
CA LEU A 47 20.43 -10.40 11.33
C LEU A 47 21.95 -10.23 11.46
N SER A 48 22.71 -11.32 11.46
CA SER A 48 24.17 -11.27 11.44
C SER A 48 24.66 -10.66 10.13
N ASP A 49 24.13 -11.14 9.00
CA ASP A 49 24.41 -10.60 7.66
C ASP A 49 24.03 -9.11 7.57
N LEU A 50 22.83 -8.76 8.03
CA LEU A 50 22.31 -7.38 8.06
C LEU A 50 23.17 -6.44 8.92
N SER A 51 23.67 -6.93 10.07
CA SER A 51 24.50 -6.14 10.99
C SER A 51 25.91 -5.86 10.47
N SER A 52 26.39 -6.68 9.53
CA SER A 52 27.69 -6.48 8.88
C SER A 52 27.69 -5.28 7.92
N HIS A 53 26.53 -4.82 7.47
CA HIS A 53 26.44 -3.77 6.44
C HIS A 53 26.74 -2.34 6.93
N PRO A 54 27.48 -1.53 6.13
CA PRO A 54 27.95 -0.19 6.48
C PRO A 54 26.85 0.81 6.88
N PHE A 55 25.68 0.72 6.25
CA PHE A 55 24.58 1.70 6.36
C PHE A 55 23.49 1.30 7.36
N PHE A 56 23.65 0.16 8.04
CA PHE A 56 22.65 -0.42 8.91
C PHE A 56 22.14 0.53 10.01
N SER A 57 23.05 1.23 10.71
CA SER A 57 22.71 2.10 11.83
C SER A 57 22.04 3.42 11.43
N LYS A 58 22.12 3.80 10.15
CA LYS A 58 21.58 5.08 9.64
C LYS A 58 20.17 4.94 9.08
N ASN A 59 19.75 3.74 8.70
CA ASN A 59 18.46 3.55 8.06
C ASN A 59 17.34 3.35 9.10
N ALA A 60 16.32 4.22 9.06
CA ALA A 60 15.16 4.12 9.94
C ALA A 60 14.41 2.79 9.76
N LEU A 61 14.36 2.25 8.54
CA LEU A 61 13.69 0.98 8.23
C LEU A 61 14.34 -0.22 8.92
N CYS A 62 15.68 -0.21 9.04
CA CYS A 62 16.43 -1.25 9.74
C CYS A 62 16.14 -1.25 11.25
N LYS A 63 15.96 -0.06 11.85
CA LYS A 63 15.60 0.08 13.27
C LYS A 63 14.18 -0.45 13.53
N GLU A 64 13.24 -0.12 12.66
CA GLU A 64 11.85 -0.56 12.74
C GLU A 64 11.73 -2.08 12.54
N GLN A 65 12.43 -2.64 11.55
CA GLN A 65 12.48 -4.09 11.35
C GLN A 65 13.04 -4.82 12.58
N LEU A 66 14.09 -4.29 13.20
CA LEU A 66 14.65 -4.86 14.42
C LEU A 66 13.67 -4.79 15.59
N GLN A 67 12.92 -3.69 15.71
CA GLN A 67 11.88 -3.54 16.72
C GLN A 67 10.77 -4.58 16.54
N ALA A 68 10.27 -4.76 15.31
CA ALA A 68 9.24 -5.75 15.00
C ALA A 68 9.72 -7.19 15.23
N VAL A 69 11.00 -7.48 14.94
CA VAL A 69 11.63 -8.76 15.29
C VAL A 69 11.65 -8.93 16.80
N SER A 70 12.15 -7.94 17.55
CA SER A 70 12.19 -7.97 19.02
C SER A 70 10.81 -8.22 19.65
N GLU A 71 9.76 -7.55 19.17
CA GLU A 71 8.38 -7.77 19.62
C GLU A 71 7.89 -9.18 19.32
N THR A 72 8.25 -9.73 18.16
CA THR A 72 7.90 -11.11 17.78
C THR A 72 8.63 -12.12 18.66
N LEU A 73 9.92 -11.91 18.96
CA LEU A 73 10.72 -12.77 19.84
C LEU A 73 10.18 -12.72 21.30
N ASN A 74 9.81 -11.55 21.81
CA ASN A 74 9.20 -11.42 23.14
C ASN A 74 7.87 -12.18 23.23
N GLY A 75 6.99 -12.04 22.23
CA GLY A 75 5.75 -12.81 22.18
C GLY A 75 5.99 -14.33 22.09
N ALA A 76 7.08 -14.75 21.48
CA ALA A 76 7.45 -16.15 21.43
C ALA A 76 8.01 -16.68 22.75
N ILE A 77 8.80 -15.89 23.46
CA ILE A 77 9.26 -16.17 24.84
C ILE A 77 8.06 -16.35 25.78
N GLU A 78 7.06 -15.46 25.70
CA GLU A 78 5.84 -15.57 26.51
C GLU A 78 5.03 -16.84 26.20
N LEU A 79 4.93 -17.19 24.91
CA LEU A 79 4.26 -18.43 24.47
C LEU A 79 5.04 -19.69 24.88
N ALA A 80 6.37 -19.65 24.82
CA ALA A 80 7.23 -20.75 25.27
C ALA A 80 7.10 -20.96 26.78
N ASP A 81 7.15 -19.90 27.58
CA ASP A 81 6.95 -19.93 29.03
C ASP A 81 5.56 -20.45 29.41
N SER A 82 4.52 -20.04 28.68
CA SER A 82 3.15 -20.53 28.86
C SER A 82 3.03 -22.03 28.52
N CYS A 83 3.75 -22.51 27.50
CA CYS A 83 3.81 -23.93 27.16
C CYS A 83 4.60 -24.75 28.18
N LEU A 84 5.67 -24.21 28.75
CA LEU A 84 6.47 -24.86 29.81
C LEU A 84 5.70 -24.98 31.13
N LYS A 85 4.92 -23.96 31.46
CA LYS A 85 4.10 -23.91 32.68
C LYS A 85 2.76 -24.64 32.54
N GLU A 86 2.45 -25.16 31.34
CA GLU A 86 1.14 -25.73 30.97
C GLU A 86 -0.07 -24.82 31.32
N LYS A 87 0.16 -23.51 31.42
CA LYS A 87 -0.85 -22.51 31.77
C LYS A 87 -1.47 -21.92 30.51
N PHE A 88 -2.33 -22.67 29.83
CA PHE A 88 -3.04 -22.17 28.66
C PHE A 88 -4.54 -22.47 28.70
N GLU A 89 -5.35 -21.48 28.31
CA GLU A 89 -6.83 -21.50 28.39
C GLU A 89 -7.48 -22.56 27.48
N GLY A 90 -6.73 -23.13 26.52
CA GLY A 90 -7.17 -24.26 25.69
C GLY A 90 -6.16 -24.65 24.61
N LYS A 91 -6.09 -25.95 24.26
CA LYS A 91 -5.14 -26.49 23.27
C LYS A 91 -5.33 -25.87 21.87
N LEU A 92 -6.56 -25.60 21.45
CA LEU A 92 -6.85 -24.98 20.14
C LEU A 92 -6.43 -23.52 20.09
N LYS A 93 -6.66 -22.75 21.16
CA LYS A 93 -6.22 -21.35 21.27
C LYS A 93 -4.70 -21.27 21.21
N MET A 94 -4.00 -22.09 22.00
CA MET A 94 -2.53 -22.16 21.97
C MET A 94 -2.00 -22.59 20.59
N GLN A 95 -2.65 -23.52 19.90
CA GLN A 95 -2.27 -23.87 18.52
C GLN A 95 -2.42 -22.68 17.57
N SER A 96 -3.53 -21.93 17.67
CA SER A 96 -3.76 -20.72 16.88
C SER A 96 -2.71 -19.64 17.19
N ASP A 97 -2.34 -19.47 18.46
CA ASP A 97 -1.33 -18.49 18.87
C ASP A 97 0.07 -18.86 18.35
N ILE A 98 0.42 -20.16 18.38
CA ILE A 98 1.66 -20.70 17.78
C ILE A 98 1.66 -20.52 16.25
N ASP A 99 0.52 -20.75 15.59
CA ASP A 99 0.37 -20.52 14.14
C ASP A 99 0.49 -19.03 13.78
N ALA A 100 -0.10 -18.15 14.58
CA ALA A 100 0.03 -16.71 14.40
C ALA A 100 1.48 -16.24 14.60
N LEU A 101 2.19 -16.78 15.60
CA LEU A 101 3.61 -16.54 15.81
C LEU A 101 4.44 -16.99 14.60
N LEU A 102 4.18 -18.20 14.09
CA LEU A 102 4.86 -18.71 12.90
C LEU A 102 4.62 -17.81 11.67
N GLY A 103 3.40 -17.29 11.52
CA GLY A 103 3.08 -16.27 10.51
C GLY A 103 3.96 -15.02 10.65
N LYS A 104 4.03 -14.45 11.85
CA LYS A 104 4.86 -13.27 12.15
C LYS A 104 6.35 -13.51 11.89
N LEU A 105 6.89 -14.67 12.28
CA LEU A 105 8.30 -15.04 12.02
C LEU A 105 8.58 -15.16 10.51
N ASN A 106 7.67 -15.75 9.74
CA ASN A 106 7.82 -15.83 8.29
C ASN A 106 7.80 -14.45 7.62
N MET A 107 6.95 -13.54 8.10
CA MET A 107 6.91 -12.16 7.62
C MET A 107 8.22 -11.43 7.94
N ASN A 108 8.70 -11.50 9.18
CA ASN A 108 10.00 -10.94 9.54
C ASN A 108 11.14 -11.48 8.68
N LEU A 109 11.18 -12.79 8.42
CA LEU A 109 12.18 -13.38 7.54
C LEU A 109 12.09 -12.87 6.09
N ARG A 110 10.88 -12.71 5.57
CA ARG A 110 10.67 -12.15 4.22
C ARG A 110 11.15 -10.71 4.16
N ASP A 111 10.79 -9.91 5.16
CA ASP A 111 11.11 -8.48 5.20
C ASP A 111 12.61 -8.25 5.41
N ILE A 112 13.27 -9.02 6.30
CA ILE A 112 14.73 -8.97 6.45
C ILE A 112 15.42 -9.37 5.13
N ARG A 113 14.95 -10.41 4.43
CA ARG A 113 15.52 -10.79 3.12
C ARG A 113 15.34 -9.71 2.06
N LEU A 114 14.17 -9.07 2.02
CA LEU A 114 13.92 -7.94 1.11
C LEU A 114 14.79 -6.75 1.48
N LEU A 115 14.98 -6.46 2.77
CA LEU A 115 15.89 -5.43 3.23
C LEU A 115 17.33 -5.75 2.83
N ILE A 116 17.87 -6.94 3.09
CA ILE A 116 19.23 -7.32 2.64
C ILE A 116 19.37 -7.18 1.13
N LYS A 117 18.36 -7.61 0.37
CA LYS A 117 18.35 -7.51 -1.09
C LYS A 117 18.25 -6.06 -1.60
N THR A 118 17.69 -5.14 -0.81
CA THR A 118 17.48 -3.73 -1.18
C THR A 118 18.43 -2.76 -0.49
N SER A 119 19.10 -3.15 0.60
CA SER A 119 19.87 -2.25 1.47
C SER A 119 21.34 -2.13 1.10
N VAL A 120 21.74 -2.57 -0.10
CA VAL A 120 23.12 -2.44 -0.58
C VAL A 120 23.15 -2.26 -2.09
N LEU A 121 22.63 -1.13 -2.56
CA LEU A 121 23.27 -0.41 -3.66
C LEU A 121 23.29 1.08 -3.28
N ASP A 122 24.41 1.71 -3.62
CA ASP A 122 24.94 2.99 -3.16
C ASP A 122 23.99 4.19 -3.12
N GLU A 123 24.28 5.11 -2.20
CA GLU A 123 23.95 6.55 -2.30
C GLU A 123 22.52 6.94 -2.74
N ALA A 124 21.49 6.71 -1.91
CA ALA A 124 20.19 7.37 -2.13
C ALA A 124 19.46 7.76 -0.84
N THR A 125 20.19 8.34 0.11
CA THR A 125 19.64 9.45 0.91
C THR A 125 20.20 10.78 0.39
N LEU A 126 20.24 10.94 -0.93
CA LEU A 126 20.43 12.26 -1.51
C LEU A 126 19.08 12.98 -1.48
N PRO A 127 18.99 14.21 -0.95
CA PRO A 127 17.87 15.06 -1.26
C PRO A 127 17.81 15.21 -2.79
N LEU A 128 16.61 15.04 -3.36
CA LEU A 128 16.29 15.08 -4.80
C LEU A 128 16.75 16.36 -5.53
N SER A 129 17.44 17.30 -4.87
CA SER A 129 17.95 18.53 -5.47
C SER A 129 19.18 18.34 -6.37
N SER A 130 19.88 17.19 -6.35
CA SER A 130 21.10 17.01 -7.17
C SER A 130 20.97 16.04 -8.35
N VAL A 131 19.80 15.43 -8.59
CA VAL A 131 19.62 14.45 -9.69
C VAL A 131 19.06 15.10 -10.97
N CYS A 132 18.56 16.33 -10.91
CA CYS A 132 17.92 16.99 -12.05
C CYS A 132 18.85 17.68 -13.05
N SER A 133 20.17 17.48 -13.02
CA SER A 133 21.09 18.22 -13.89
C SER A 133 22.09 17.43 -14.74
N SER A 134 21.88 16.13 -14.99
CA SER A 134 22.71 15.43 -15.99
C SER A 134 21.95 14.32 -16.71
N SER A 135 22.01 14.37 -18.04
CA SER A 135 21.24 13.56 -18.98
C SER A 135 21.78 12.14 -19.19
N GLU A 136 22.39 11.52 -18.19
CA GLU A 136 23.13 10.26 -18.37
C GLU A 136 22.91 9.25 -17.23
N PHE A 137 21.69 8.75 -16.94
CA PHE A 137 21.53 7.64 -15.96
C PHE A 137 20.21 6.83 -16.09
N GLY A 138 19.88 6.37 -17.30
CA GLY A 138 18.66 5.57 -17.52
C GLY A 138 18.60 4.22 -16.78
N THR A 139 19.67 3.73 -16.16
CA THR A 139 19.68 2.42 -15.47
C THR A 139 19.61 2.51 -13.94
N ALA A 140 20.28 3.50 -13.33
CA ALA A 140 20.27 3.69 -11.87
C ALA A 140 18.93 4.24 -11.34
N ALA A 141 18.24 5.07 -12.13
CA ALA A 141 16.90 5.54 -11.78
C ALA A 141 15.89 4.37 -11.71
N HIS A 142 16.00 3.41 -12.64
CA HIS A 142 15.10 2.25 -12.67
C HIS A 142 15.37 1.27 -11.51
N SER A 143 16.61 1.09 -11.07
CA SER A 143 16.89 0.28 -9.86
C SER A 143 16.32 0.93 -8.61
N HIS A 144 16.46 2.25 -8.46
CA HIS A 144 15.88 2.97 -7.32
C HIS A 144 14.34 2.88 -7.29
N ILE A 145 13.68 3.03 -8.45
CA ILE A 145 12.23 2.84 -8.56
C ILE A 145 11.83 1.41 -8.19
N LYS A 146 12.57 0.39 -8.63
CA LYS A 146 12.32 -1.02 -8.25
C LYS A 146 12.41 -1.24 -6.75
N GLU A 147 13.38 -0.61 -6.09
CA GLU A 147 13.56 -0.72 -4.63
C GLU A 147 12.39 -0.08 -3.88
N VAL A 148 11.99 1.13 -4.26
CA VAL A 148 10.82 1.81 -3.68
C VAL A 148 9.55 0.97 -3.86
N LEU A 149 9.38 0.36 -5.04
CA LEU A 149 8.26 -0.55 -5.30
C LEU A 149 8.35 -1.84 -4.48
N ALA A 150 9.55 -2.34 -4.18
CA ALA A 150 9.75 -3.47 -3.28
C ALA A 150 9.38 -3.11 -1.83
N TRP A 151 9.66 -1.88 -1.39
CA TRP A 151 9.25 -1.40 -0.06
C TRP A 151 7.74 -1.34 0.13
N LEU A 152 6.95 -1.12 -0.93
CA LEU A 152 5.48 -1.24 -0.86
C LEU A 152 5.00 -2.65 -0.52
N GLN A 153 5.82 -3.68 -0.81
CA GLN A 153 5.51 -5.08 -0.53
C GLN A 153 5.89 -5.50 0.89
N ILE A 154 6.73 -4.71 1.57
CA ILE A 154 7.14 -4.93 2.96
C ILE A 154 5.96 -4.54 3.85
N GLU A 155 5.62 -5.35 4.86
CA GLU A 155 4.37 -5.17 5.61
C GLU A 155 4.39 -3.97 6.57
N HIS A 156 5.58 -3.51 6.96
CA HIS A 156 5.80 -2.35 7.84
C HIS A 156 5.11 -1.08 7.34
N LEU A 157 4.28 -0.51 8.21
CA LEU A 157 3.44 0.64 7.89
C LEU A 157 4.25 1.89 7.52
N GLU A 158 5.35 2.14 8.21
CA GLU A 158 6.20 3.32 8.00
C GLU A 158 7.07 3.17 6.74
N SER A 159 7.55 1.95 6.44
CA SER A 159 8.16 1.61 5.14
C SER A 159 7.22 1.90 3.98
N LYS A 160 5.95 1.49 4.10
CA LYS A 160 4.93 1.81 3.10
C LYS A 160 4.68 3.31 2.98
N HIS A 161 4.62 4.06 4.09
CA HIS A 161 4.48 5.52 4.03
C HIS A 161 5.62 6.18 3.26
N LYS A 162 6.88 5.88 3.63
CA LYS A 162 8.08 6.42 2.97
C LYS A 162 8.13 6.01 1.50
N ALA A 163 7.80 4.76 1.18
CA ALA A 163 7.77 4.27 -0.19
C ALA A 163 6.73 5.01 -1.05
N VAL A 164 5.52 5.21 -0.53
CA VAL A 164 4.48 5.97 -1.25
C VAL A 164 4.90 7.43 -1.40
N ASP A 165 5.52 8.05 -0.38
CA ASP A 165 6.01 9.43 -0.46
C ASP A 165 7.03 9.63 -1.58
N ILE A 166 8.04 8.76 -1.63
CA ILE A 166 9.05 8.77 -2.67
C ILE A 166 8.38 8.50 -4.03
N LEU A 167 7.47 7.54 -4.10
CA LEU A 167 6.77 7.21 -5.35
C LEU A 167 5.96 8.41 -5.89
N ILE A 168 5.28 9.18 -5.04
CA ILE A 168 4.58 10.41 -5.45
C ILE A 168 5.56 11.41 -6.06
N GLN A 169 6.73 11.59 -5.44
CA GLN A 169 7.74 12.53 -5.94
C GLN A 169 8.31 12.07 -7.28
N VAL A 170 8.64 10.79 -7.42
CA VAL A 170 9.18 10.25 -8.67
C VAL A 170 8.14 10.26 -9.79
N VAL A 171 6.88 9.90 -9.52
CA VAL A 171 5.79 9.97 -10.52
C VAL A 171 5.59 11.40 -11.04
N LYS A 172 5.78 12.42 -10.20
CA LYS A 172 5.68 13.83 -10.62
C LYS A 172 6.83 14.28 -11.53
N VAL A 173 8.02 13.70 -11.36
CA VAL A 173 9.24 14.10 -12.09
C VAL A 173 9.37 13.29 -13.38
N ASP A 174 9.20 11.97 -13.30
CA ASP A 174 9.33 11.05 -14.43
C ASP A 174 8.33 9.89 -14.33
N GLU A 175 7.11 10.18 -14.74
CA GLU A 175 6.02 9.22 -14.80
C GLU A 175 6.35 8.01 -15.70
N LYS A 176 7.10 8.21 -16.80
CA LYS A 176 7.37 7.16 -17.80
C LYS A 176 8.30 6.08 -17.26
N SER A 177 9.36 6.45 -16.54
CA SER A 177 10.24 5.45 -15.92
C SER A 177 9.53 4.65 -14.84
N VAL A 178 8.67 5.28 -14.03
CA VAL A 178 7.86 4.58 -13.02
C VAL A 178 6.95 3.56 -13.68
N LEU A 179 6.23 3.95 -14.74
CA LEU A 179 5.29 3.08 -15.44
C LEU A 179 5.96 1.88 -16.11
N SER A 180 7.17 2.04 -16.64
CA SER A 180 7.90 0.93 -17.28
C SER A 180 8.43 -0.11 -16.28
N VAL A 181 8.62 0.29 -15.03
CA VAL A 181 9.08 -0.59 -13.95
C VAL A 181 7.90 -1.17 -13.14
N MET A 182 6.77 -0.48 -13.13
CA MET A 182 5.60 -0.87 -12.36
C MET A 182 5.01 -2.19 -12.88
N GLY A 183 4.82 -3.14 -11.96
CA GLY A 183 4.14 -4.41 -12.24
C GLY A 183 2.81 -4.54 -11.51
N ARG A 184 2.04 -5.56 -11.88
CA ARG A 184 0.73 -5.89 -11.28
C ARG A 184 0.77 -5.98 -9.76
N SER A 185 1.80 -6.60 -9.18
CA SER A 185 1.97 -6.72 -7.72
C SER A 185 2.02 -5.38 -7.01
N ASN A 186 2.62 -4.36 -7.64
CA ASN A 186 2.77 -3.03 -7.07
C ASN A 186 1.43 -2.30 -7.07
N VAL A 187 0.66 -2.47 -8.16
CA VAL A 187 -0.73 -1.98 -8.24
C VAL A 187 -1.58 -2.64 -7.16
N THR A 188 -1.50 -3.97 -6.97
CA THR A 188 -2.23 -4.64 -5.88
C THR A 188 -1.86 -4.07 -4.51
N ALA A 189 -0.57 -3.80 -4.25
CA ALA A 189 -0.13 -3.22 -2.98
C ALA A 189 -0.70 -1.81 -2.77
N LEU A 190 -0.69 -0.97 -3.81
CA LEU A 190 -1.28 0.37 -3.78
C LEU A 190 -2.80 0.32 -3.55
N VAL A 191 -3.53 -0.59 -4.22
CA VAL A 191 -4.98 -0.74 -4.01
C VAL A 191 -5.28 -1.19 -2.57
N ARG A 192 -4.48 -2.10 -2.00
CA ARG A 192 -4.61 -2.48 -0.58
C ARG A 192 -4.37 -1.30 0.37
N LEU A 193 -3.47 -0.39 0.02
CA LEU A 193 -3.22 0.82 0.82
C LEU A 193 -4.40 1.80 0.82
N LEU A 194 -5.31 1.74 -0.15
CA LEU A 194 -6.58 2.50 -0.10
C LEU A 194 -7.49 2.05 1.04
N ALA A 195 -7.33 0.82 1.53
CA ALA A 195 -8.06 0.29 2.67
C ALA A 195 -7.28 0.41 4.00
N ALA A 196 -6.11 1.05 4.01
CA ALA A 196 -5.31 1.20 5.22
C ALA A 196 -6.00 2.07 6.27
N THR A 197 -5.81 1.76 7.55
CA THR A 197 -6.40 2.48 8.69
C THR A 197 -5.89 3.93 8.80
N SER A 198 -4.64 4.19 8.37
CA SER A 198 -4.05 5.54 8.38
C SER A 198 -4.65 6.40 7.25
N PRO A 199 -5.29 7.55 7.55
CA PRO A 199 -5.83 8.42 6.51
C PRO A 199 -4.71 9.04 5.65
N ARG A 200 -3.54 9.32 6.24
CA ARG A 200 -2.40 9.92 5.54
C ARG A 200 -1.85 8.99 4.45
N ILE A 201 -1.71 7.69 4.72
CA ILE A 201 -1.23 6.74 3.70
C ILE A 201 -2.27 6.53 2.61
N ARG A 202 -3.56 6.53 2.99
CA ARG A 202 -4.68 6.36 2.07
C ARG A 202 -4.70 7.48 1.04
N GLU A 203 -4.56 8.73 1.49
CA GLU A 203 -4.53 9.92 0.64
C GLU A 203 -3.33 9.94 -0.33
N LYS A 204 -2.17 9.50 0.17
CA LYS A 204 -0.95 9.39 -0.62
C LYS A 204 -1.06 8.28 -1.68
N ALA A 205 -1.50 7.09 -1.28
CA ALA A 205 -1.70 5.95 -2.20
C ALA A 205 -2.74 6.29 -3.27
N ARG A 206 -3.80 7.00 -2.89
CA ARG A 206 -4.78 7.58 -3.80
C ARG A 206 -4.14 8.48 -4.84
N THR A 207 -3.28 9.41 -4.42
CA THR A 207 -2.62 10.34 -5.36
C THR A 207 -1.83 9.58 -6.42
N VAL A 208 -1.08 8.56 -6.03
CA VAL A 208 -0.35 7.69 -6.97
C VAL A 208 -1.32 6.97 -7.90
N ILE A 209 -2.37 6.35 -7.38
CA ILE A 209 -3.37 5.62 -8.18
C ILE A 209 -4.07 6.54 -9.18
N CYS A 210 -4.38 7.77 -8.78
CA CYS A 210 -4.97 8.76 -9.67
C CYS A 210 -4.02 9.04 -10.84
N SER A 211 -2.76 9.40 -10.56
CA SER A 211 -1.74 9.59 -11.60
C SER A 211 -1.59 8.38 -12.53
N LEU A 212 -1.58 7.16 -11.98
CA LEU A 212 -1.52 5.94 -12.79
C LEU A 212 -2.74 5.76 -13.69
N ALA A 213 -3.95 6.06 -13.20
CA ALA A 213 -5.16 6.06 -14.01
C ALA A 213 -5.13 7.16 -15.08
N GLU A 214 -4.50 8.30 -14.79
CA GLU A 214 -4.28 9.40 -15.73
C GLU A 214 -3.40 8.99 -16.91
N SER A 215 -2.30 8.30 -16.61
CA SER A 215 -1.31 7.88 -17.59
C SER A 215 -1.81 6.93 -18.67
N GLY A 216 -2.86 6.14 -18.38
CA GLY A 216 -3.35 5.11 -19.29
C GLY A 216 -2.64 3.76 -19.24
N ASN A 217 -1.38 3.70 -18.84
CA ASN A 217 -0.55 2.51 -19.00
C ASN A 217 -0.91 1.38 -18.02
N CYS A 218 -1.40 1.70 -16.82
CA CYS A 218 -1.73 0.70 -15.78
C CYS A 218 -3.23 0.42 -15.63
N LYS A 219 -4.09 0.93 -16.54
CA LYS A 219 -5.55 0.85 -16.41
C LYS A 219 -6.08 -0.59 -16.31
N SER A 220 -5.55 -1.51 -17.12
CA SER A 220 -5.99 -2.92 -17.12
C SER A 220 -5.71 -3.61 -15.78
N TRP A 221 -4.54 -3.35 -15.18
CA TRP A 221 -4.19 -3.85 -13.86
C TRP A 221 -5.03 -3.22 -12.77
N LEU A 222 -5.26 -1.90 -12.82
CA LEU A 222 -6.10 -1.19 -11.85
C LEU A 222 -7.52 -1.76 -11.80
N VAL A 223 -8.13 -2.01 -12.95
CA VAL A 223 -9.46 -2.63 -13.06
C VAL A 223 -9.44 -4.06 -12.53
N SER A 224 -8.43 -4.86 -12.94
CA SER A 224 -8.30 -6.26 -12.51
C SER A 224 -8.12 -6.41 -11.00
N GLU A 225 -7.46 -5.46 -10.36
CA GLU A 225 -7.23 -5.44 -8.90
C GLU A 225 -8.35 -4.76 -8.12
N SER A 226 -9.53 -4.54 -8.73
CA SER A 226 -10.73 -4.00 -8.08
C SER A 226 -10.55 -2.61 -7.43
N VAL A 227 -9.90 -1.68 -8.13
CA VAL A 227 -9.71 -0.30 -7.62
C VAL A 227 -11.01 0.51 -7.54
N LEU A 228 -12.07 0.12 -8.27
CA LEU A 228 -13.31 0.89 -8.42
C LEU A 228 -14.08 1.05 -7.09
N PRO A 229 -14.42 0.00 -6.30
CA PRO A 229 -15.11 0.19 -5.03
C PRO A 229 -14.36 1.09 -4.02
N PRO A 230 -13.03 0.95 -3.82
CA PRO A 230 -12.27 1.88 -3.00
C PRO A 230 -12.37 3.35 -3.47
N LEU A 231 -12.31 3.61 -4.78
CA LEU A 231 -12.43 4.97 -5.32
C LEU A 231 -13.85 5.56 -5.12
N ILE A 232 -14.90 4.77 -5.33
CA ILE A 232 -16.29 5.22 -5.11
C ILE A 232 -16.52 5.62 -3.66
N ARG A 233 -16.04 4.82 -2.70
CA ARG A 233 -16.13 5.15 -1.27
C ARG A 233 -15.34 6.41 -0.88
N LEU A 234 -14.24 6.68 -1.57
CA LEU A 234 -13.50 7.93 -1.38
C LEU A 234 -14.30 9.13 -1.89
N ILE A 235 -14.97 9.00 -3.05
CA ILE A 235 -15.87 10.06 -3.54
C ILE A 235 -17.01 10.36 -2.55
N GLU A 236 -17.53 9.35 -1.86
CA GLU A 236 -18.58 9.56 -0.85
C GLU A 236 -18.09 10.26 0.43
N SER A 237 -16.82 10.07 0.80
CA SER A 237 -16.28 10.47 2.11
C SER A 237 -15.34 11.68 2.09
N ASP A 238 -14.89 12.12 0.92
CA ASP A 238 -13.85 13.15 0.81
C ASP A 238 -14.40 14.59 0.62
N SER A 239 -13.53 15.54 0.94
CA SER A 239 -13.61 16.95 0.57
C SER A 239 -13.76 17.16 -0.95
N MET A 240 -14.29 18.31 -1.35
CA MET A 240 -14.55 18.66 -2.77
C MET A 240 -13.33 18.43 -3.69
N PHE A 241 -12.13 18.80 -3.25
CA PHE A 241 -10.90 18.64 -4.03
C PHE A 241 -10.48 17.17 -4.20
N GLY A 242 -10.73 16.34 -3.18
CA GLY A 242 -10.56 14.89 -3.32
C GLY A 242 -11.57 14.32 -4.30
N ARG A 243 -12.86 14.65 -4.13
CA ARG A 243 -13.93 14.17 -5.02
C ARG A 243 -13.66 14.43 -6.50
N GLU A 244 -13.07 15.58 -6.84
CA GLU A 244 -12.67 15.90 -8.22
C GLU A 244 -11.64 14.89 -8.78
N LYS A 245 -10.52 14.67 -8.07
CA LYS A 245 -9.43 13.78 -8.54
C LYS A 245 -9.88 12.34 -8.69
N GLU A 246 -10.72 11.87 -7.78
CA GLU A 246 -11.28 10.52 -7.84
C GLU A 246 -12.23 10.37 -9.02
N THR A 247 -13.07 11.38 -9.25
CA THR A 247 -14.00 11.42 -10.40
C THR A 247 -13.25 11.39 -11.71
N ILE A 248 -12.17 12.17 -11.81
CA ILE A 248 -11.28 12.20 -12.96
C ILE A 248 -10.62 10.83 -13.19
N SER A 249 -10.22 10.14 -12.12
CA SER A 249 -9.62 8.81 -12.20
C SER A 249 -10.64 7.75 -12.64
N LEU A 250 -11.86 7.77 -12.09
CA LEU A 250 -12.97 6.92 -12.52
C LEU A 250 -13.31 7.14 -13.99
N GLN A 251 -13.38 8.40 -14.43
CA GLN A 251 -13.62 8.76 -15.82
C GLN A 251 -12.62 8.08 -16.76
N ARG A 252 -11.34 8.07 -16.38
CA ARG A 252 -10.28 7.49 -17.20
C ARG A 252 -10.27 5.95 -17.17
N LEU A 253 -10.80 5.34 -16.12
CA LEU A 253 -10.93 3.89 -15.98
C LEU A 253 -12.20 3.33 -16.68
N LEU A 254 -13.15 4.18 -17.05
CA LEU A 254 -14.33 3.83 -17.86
C LEU A 254 -13.95 3.54 -19.33
N MET A 255 -13.36 2.36 -19.56
CA MET A 255 -12.94 1.89 -20.88
C MET A 255 -13.84 0.79 -21.47
N THR A 256 -14.58 0.05 -20.63
CA THR A 256 -15.36 -1.11 -21.07
C THR A 256 -16.74 -1.12 -20.42
N GLU A 257 -17.65 -1.92 -20.99
CA GLU A 257 -18.97 -2.16 -20.38
C GLU A 257 -18.85 -2.80 -18.99
N GLU A 258 -17.78 -3.56 -18.75
CA GLU A 258 -17.51 -4.22 -17.46
C GLU A 258 -17.17 -3.20 -16.37
N THR A 259 -16.31 -2.21 -16.65
CA THR A 259 -15.99 -1.16 -15.67
C THR A 259 -17.20 -0.27 -15.41
N THR A 260 -17.99 -0.02 -16.45
CA THR A 260 -19.24 0.73 -16.36
C THR A 260 -20.25 0.03 -15.45
N ARG A 261 -20.44 -1.28 -15.66
CA ARG A 261 -21.32 -2.11 -14.84
C ARG A 261 -20.83 -2.18 -13.38
N ALA A 262 -19.53 -2.35 -13.16
CA ALA A 262 -18.96 -2.36 -11.82
C ALA A 262 -19.21 -1.04 -11.06
N ILE A 263 -19.10 0.12 -11.72
CA ILE A 263 -19.41 1.41 -11.09
C ILE A 263 -20.87 1.49 -10.65
N VAL A 264 -21.79 1.00 -11.49
CA VAL A 264 -23.23 0.98 -11.19
C VAL A 264 -23.54 -0.01 -10.06
N GLU A 265 -22.98 -1.22 -10.11
CA GLU A 265 -23.16 -2.25 -9.07
C GLU A 265 -22.61 -1.80 -7.71
N HIS A 266 -21.54 -1.00 -7.69
CA HIS A 266 -20.96 -0.43 -6.48
C HIS A 266 -21.58 0.90 -6.06
N GLY A 267 -22.69 1.33 -6.66
CA GLY A 267 -23.43 2.52 -6.22
C GLY A 267 -22.80 3.86 -6.61
N GLY A 268 -21.84 3.89 -7.53
CA GLY A 268 -21.12 5.12 -7.90
C GLY A 268 -21.95 6.18 -8.62
N ILE A 269 -23.21 5.91 -8.97
CA ILE A 269 -24.10 6.88 -9.66
C ILE A 269 -24.48 8.05 -8.75
N LEU A 270 -24.93 7.77 -7.53
CA LEU A 270 -25.39 8.79 -6.60
C LEU A 270 -24.28 9.77 -6.19
N PRO A 271 -23.06 9.32 -5.83
CA PRO A 271 -21.97 10.22 -5.50
C PRO A 271 -21.56 11.10 -6.68
N LEU A 272 -21.57 10.57 -7.92
CA LEU A 272 -21.30 11.35 -9.12
C LEU A 272 -22.38 12.42 -9.37
N LEU A 273 -23.66 12.10 -9.14
CA LEU A 273 -24.75 13.08 -9.23
C LEU A 273 -24.65 14.16 -8.16
N GLU A 274 -24.25 13.82 -6.95
CA GLU A 274 -24.02 14.79 -5.89
C GLU A 274 -22.91 15.78 -6.27
N ILE A 275 -21.81 15.28 -6.86
CA ILE A 275 -20.76 16.15 -7.42
C ILE A 275 -21.31 17.06 -8.50
N CYS A 276 -22.20 16.58 -9.38
CA CYS A 276 -22.86 17.43 -10.38
C CYS A 276 -23.73 18.54 -9.78
N HIS A 277 -24.14 18.43 -8.52
CA HIS A 277 -24.96 19.44 -7.84
C HIS A 277 -24.16 20.40 -6.97
N ILE A 278 -23.09 19.91 -6.31
CA ILE A 278 -22.34 20.64 -5.28
C ILE A 278 -20.96 21.10 -5.81
N GLY A 279 -20.47 20.48 -6.88
CA GLY A 279 -19.16 20.71 -7.50
C GLY A 279 -18.88 22.14 -7.96
N ASP A 280 -17.59 22.43 -8.21
CA ASP A 280 -17.19 23.55 -9.05
C ASP A 280 -17.36 23.19 -10.54
N TYR A 281 -17.19 24.17 -11.42
CA TYR A 281 -17.37 23.99 -12.87
C TYR A 281 -16.56 22.81 -13.44
N VAL A 282 -15.33 22.62 -12.95
CA VAL A 282 -14.46 21.54 -13.40
C VAL A 282 -15.00 20.19 -12.92
N SER A 283 -15.37 20.05 -11.65
CA SER A 283 -15.96 18.82 -11.11
C SER A 283 -17.28 18.49 -11.78
N HIS A 284 -18.12 19.49 -12.09
CA HIS A 284 -19.37 19.32 -12.84
C HIS A 284 -19.13 18.72 -14.21
N ALA A 285 -18.25 19.31 -15.01
CA ALA A 285 -17.94 18.83 -16.35
C ALA A 285 -17.36 17.41 -16.33
N LYS A 286 -16.51 17.09 -15.34
CA LYS A 286 -15.91 15.75 -15.20
C LYS A 286 -16.94 14.71 -14.77
N ALA A 287 -17.74 14.99 -13.75
CA ALA A 287 -18.80 14.10 -13.29
C ALA A 287 -19.85 13.86 -14.39
N ALA A 288 -20.26 14.91 -15.10
CA ALA A 288 -21.18 14.81 -16.23
C ALA A 288 -20.59 13.96 -17.37
N CYS A 289 -19.30 14.11 -17.67
CA CYS A 289 -18.63 13.31 -18.70
C CYS A 289 -18.50 11.84 -18.30
N THR A 290 -18.22 11.56 -17.02
CA THR A 290 -18.25 10.19 -16.45
C THR A 290 -19.66 9.60 -16.61
N LEU A 291 -20.70 10.32 -16.17
CA LEU A 291 -22.10 9.89 -16.26
C LEU A 291 -22.60 9.72 -17.69
N ARG A 292 -22.07 10.49 -18.66
CA ARG A 292 -22.36 10.35 -20.10
C ARG A 292 -21.80 9.06 -20.70
N ASN A 293 -20.70 8.54 -20.18
CA ASN A 293 -20.06 7.33 -20.71
C ASN A 293 -20.71 6.04 -20.18
N ILE A 294 -21.46 6.12 -19.07
CA ILE A 294 -22.18 5.01 -18.44
C ILE A 294 -23.42 4.45 -19.21
N PRO A 295 -24.26 5.24 -19.91
CA PRO A 295 -25.49 4.78 -20.53
C PRO A 295 -25.28 3.98 -21.83
N THR A 296 -24.04 3.63 -22.19
CA THR A 296 -23.74 2.83 -23.38
C THR A 296 -24.42 1.46 -23.30
N VAL A 297 -24.64 0.93 -22.09
CA VAL A 297 -25.31 -0.37 -21.86
C VAL A 297 -26.82 -0.19 -21.61
N PRO A 298 -27.72 -0.79 -22.42
CA PRO A 298 -29.17 -0.62 -22.30
C PRO A 298 -29.77 -0.99 -20.93
N LYS A 299 -29.25 -2.04 -20.28
CA LYS A 299 -29.70 -2.48 -18.94
C LYS A 299 -29.39 -1.47 -17.85
N ILE A 300 -28.30 -0.72 -18.00
CA ILE A 300 -27.86 0.28 -17.03
C ILE A 300 -28.75 1.53 -17.11
N ARG A 301 -29.28 1.87 -18.30
CA ARG A 301 -30.15 3.05 -18.51
C ARG A 301 -31.38 3.09 -17.59
N GLN A 302 -31.99 1.95 -17.29
CA GLN A 302 -33.13 1.90 -16.38
C GLN A 302 -32.75 2.23 -14.94
N ILE A 303 -31.57 1.78 -14.49
CA ILE A 303 -31.02 2.12 -13.17
C ILE A 303 -30.71 3.61 -13.13
N LEU A 304 -30.02 4.12 -14.15
CA LEU A 304 -29.70 5.55 -14.25
C LEU A 304 -30.94 6.45 -14.21
N ALA A 305 -32.02 6.03 -14.88
CA ALA A 305 -33.29 6.75 -14.87
C ALA A 305 -33.93 6.77 -13.47
N LYS A 306 -33.88 5.64 -12.74
CA LYS A 306 -34.37 5.55 -11.35
C LYS A 306 -33.55 6.41 -10.39
N GLU A 307 -32.23 6.45 -10.57
CA GLU A 307 -31.32 7.29 -9.77
C GLU A 307 -31.41 8.79 -10.11
N GLY A 308 -32.26 9.19 -11.07
CA GLY A 308 -32.55 10.59 -11.34
C GLY A 308 -31.54 11.30 -12.24
N ILE A 309 -30.72 10.58 -13.01
CA ILE A 309 -29.71 11.19 -13.89
C ILE A 309 -30.30 12.19 -14.88
N ILE A 310 -31.48 11.92 -15.42
CA ILE A 310 -32.14 12.82 -16.38
C ILE A 310 -32.36 14.19 -15.75
N LYS A 311 -32.87 14.23 -14.51
CA LYS A 311 -33.09 15.48 -13.77
C LYS A 311 -31.76 16.15 -13.43
N GLY A 312 -30.74 15.37 -13.04
CA GLY A 312 -29.38 15.87 -12.78
C GLY A 312 -28.75 16.55 -14.00
N MET A 313 -28.83 15.93 -15.19
CA MET A 313 -28.31 16.47 -16.44
C MET A 313 -29.06 17.72 -16.92
N ILE A 314 -30.39 17.75 -16.76
CA ILE A 314 -31.20 18.94 -17.08
C ILE A 314 -30.80 20.11 -16.17
N ASN A 315 -30.60 19.86 -14.87
CA ASN A 315 -30.17 20.88 -13.93
C ASN A 315 -28.78 21.43 -14.29
N LEU A 316 -27.83 20.56 -14.69
CA LEU A 316 -26.49 20.97 -15.16
C LEU A 316 -26.56 21.92 -16.36
N LEU A 317 -27.41 21.62 -17.35
CA LEU A 317 -27.62 22.51 -18.51
C LEU A 317 -28.15 23.88 -18.07
N GLY A 318 -28.99 23.93 -17.03
CA GLY A 318 -29.47 25.19 -16.44
C GLY A 318 -28.36 26.03 -15.78
N TYR A 319 -27.34 25.40 -15.19
CA TYR A 319 -26.20 26.09 -14.58
C TYR A 319 -25.24 26.69 -15.63
N GLU A 320 -24.97 26.00 -16.74
CA GLU A 320 -24.16 26.55 -17.85
C GLU A 320 -24.81 27.79 -18.49
N ILE A 321 -26.14 27.78 -18.64
CA ILE A 321 -26.89 28.93 -19.20
C ILE A 321 -26.83 30.15 -18.27
N LEU A 322 -26.81 29.94 -16.94
CA LEU A 322 -26.71 31.03 -15.96
C LEU A 322 -25.30 31.64 -15.88
N LEU A 323 -24.23 30.85 -16.06
CA LEU A 323 -22.85 31.35 -16.04
C LEU A 323 -22.42 32.02 -17.35
N GLY A 324 -22.97 31.58 -18.50
CA GLY A 324 -22.78 32.26 -19.80
C GLY A 324 -23.52 33.59 -19.95
N SER A 325 -24.25 34.04 -18.91
CA SER A 325 -24.95 35.33 -18.89
C SER A 325 -24.25 36.40 -18.03
N LYS A 326 -23.05 36.10 -17.53
CA LYS A 326 -22.11 37.08 -16.95
C LYS A 326 -20.91 37.26 -17.87
N GLU A 327 -21.14 37.80 -19.06
CA GLU A 327 -20.13 38.52 -19.85
C GLU A 327 -20.57 39.98 -20.00
#